data_AF-A0AA41N3F7-F1
#
_entry.id   AF-A0AA41N3F7-F1
#
_cell.length_a   1.000
_cell.length_b   1.000
_cell.length_c   1.000
_cell.angle_alpha   90.00
_cell.angle_beta   90.00
_cell.angle_gamma   90.00
#
_symmetry.space_group_name_H-M   'P 1'
#
loop_
_entity.id
_entity.type
_entity.pdbx_description
1 polymer ?
#
loop_
_entity_poly.entity_id
_entity_poly.type
_entity_poly.pdbx_seq_one_letter_code
_entity_poly.pdbx_strand_id
1 'polypeptide(L)'
;MGTRRPLSACGRRISIRSRSSGTTLDDVSRAAVDRIIRVDHAGEYGANLIYAGQMAVLGRTSVGPVIQKMWDQEKDHLKKFNELMVAFRNVVGFALGAGTALLGKEGAKTCTVAVEESIAHHYNNQIRTLMEEDPERHQELLQVIKQFRDEELDHHDLGLQHDAE
;
A
#
# COMPACT_ATOMS: atom_id res chain seq x y z
N MET A 1 -61.82 27.82 -51.24
CA MET A 1 -60.58 28.31 -50.60
C MET A 1 -60.44 27.56 -49.29
N GLY A 2 -59.68 26.47 -49.16
CA GLY A 2 -58.28 26.32 -49.53
C GLY A 2 -57.43 26.72 -48.34
N THR A 3 -57.02 25.74 -47.51
CA THR A 3 -55.73 25.73 -46.81
C THR A 3 -55.55 24.40 -46.08
N ARG A 4 -54.70 23.54 -46.67
CA ARG A 4 -54.06 22.42 -45.99
C ARG A 4 -53.15 22.98 -44.89
N ARG A 5 -53.11 22.36 -43.71
CA ARG A 5 -51.99 22.49 -42.76
C ARG A 5 -51.38 21.11 -42.48
N PRO A 6 -50.06 21.02 -42.34
CA PRO A 6 -49.32 19.78 -42.50
C PRO A 6 -49.28 18.96 -41.21
N LEU A 7 -49.23 17.63 -41.38
CA LEU A 7 -48.83 16.68 -40.33
C LEU A 7 -47.38 16.98 -39.94
N SER A 8 -47.15 17.45 -38.72
CA SER A 8 -45.81 17.59 -38.15
C SER A 8 -45.31 16.21 -37.71
N ALA A 9 -44.36 15.66 -38.46
CA ALA A 9 -43.64 14.46 -38.08
C ALA A 9 -42.73 14.77 -36.88
N CYS A 10 -43.13 14.30 -35.69
CA CYS A 10 -42.27 14.29 -34.51
C CYS A 10 -41.16 13.24 -34.71
N GLY A 11 -40.03 13.66 -35.27
CA GLY A 11 -38.82 12.86 -35.33
C GLY A 11 -38.27 12.63 -33.92
N ARG A 12 -38.47 11.43 -33.36
CA ARG A 12 -37.74 10.98 -32.16
C ARG A 12 -36.26 10.83 -32.53
N ARG A 13 -35.43 11.80 -32.14
CA ARG A 13 -33.98 11.57 -32.03
C ARG A 13 -33.76 10.59 -30.89
N ILE A 14 -33.44 9.34 -31.23
CA ILE A 14 -32.82 8.41 -30.29
C ILE A 14 -31.43 8.96 -29.99
N SER A 15 -31.28 9.63 -28.85
CA SER A 15 -29.97 9.95 -28.30
C SER A 15 -29.36 8.64 -27.79
N ILE A 16 -28.56 7.97 -28.62
CA ILE A 16 -27.69 6.89 -28.16
C ILE A 16 -26.59 7.57 -27.35
N ARG A 17 -26.77 7.61 -26.03
CA ARG A 17 -25.73 8.06 -25.11
C ARG A 17 -24.67 6.97 -25.08
N SER A 18 -23.68 7.09 -25.95
CA SER A 18 -22.49 6.24 -25.91
C SER A 18 -21.81 6.40 -24.56
N ARG A 19 -22.04 5.45 -23.66
CA ARG A 19 -21.14 5.24 -22.52
C ARG A 19 -19.86 4.68 -23.11
N SER A 20 -18.89 5.56 -23.29
CA SER A 20 -17.50 5.17 -23.38
C SER A 20 -17.11 4.59 -22.03
N SER A 21 -17.37 3.29 -21.82
CA SER A 21 -16.62 2.49 -20.87
C SER A 21 -15.30 2.16 -21.55
N GLY A 22 -14.44 3.17 -21.63
CA GLY A 22 -13.03 3.00 -21.96
C GLY A 22 -12.34 2.44 -20.74
N THR A 23 -12.50 1.15 -20.48
CA THR A 23 -11.55 0.43 -19.65
C THR A 23 -10.36 0.16 -20.55
N THR A 24 -9.43 1.10 -20.62
CA THR A 24 -8.13 0.77 -21.22
C THR A 24 -7.43 -0.20 -20.27
N LEU A 25 -6.61 -1.09 -20.82
CA LEU A 25 -5.83 -2.08 -20.07
C LEU A 25 -4.68 -1.43 -19.25
N ASP A 26 -4.80 -0.14 -18.96
CA ASP A 26 -3.78 0.73 -18.37
C ASP A 26 -4.12 1.12 -16.92
N ASP A 27 -5.22 0.60 -16.37
CA ASP A 27 -5.81 1.07 -15.10
C ASP A 27 -5.73 0.04 -13.95
N VAL A 28 -4.64 -0.73 -13.87
CA VAL A 28 -4.31 -1.30 -12.56
C VAL A 28 -3.89 -0.13 -11.67
N SER A 29 -4.81 0.34 -10.83
CA SER A 29 -4.56 1.42 -9.87
C SER A 29 -3.25 1.16 -9.10
N ARG A 30 -2.47 2.21 -8.85
CA ARG A 30 -1.25 2.15 -8.04
C ARG A 30 -1.47 1.38 -6.72
N ALA A 31 -2.65 1.55 -6.10
CA ALA A 31 -3.03 0.84 -4.89
C ALA A 31 -3.24 -0.68 -5.09
N ALA A 32 -3.67 -1.10 -6.29
CA ALA A 32 -3.77 -2.51 -6.64
C ALA A 32 -2.38 -3.12 -6.85
N VAL A 33 -1.48 -2.45 -7.57
CA VAL A 33 -0.08 -2.90 -7.73
C VAL A 33 0.62 -3.04 -6.38
N ASP A 34 0.50 -2.02 -5.53
CA ASP A 34 1.02 -1.98 -4.17
C ASP A 34 0.55 -3.17 -3.31
N ARG A 35 -0.74 -3.51 -3.42
CA ARG A 35 -1.33 -4.65 -2.72
C ARG A 35 -0.79 -5.98 -3.24
N ILE A 36 -0.71 -6.15 -4.56
CA ILE A 36 -0.19 -7.37 -5.20
C ILE A 36 1.23 -7.63 -4.71
N ILE A 37 2.12 -6.63 -4.81
CA ILE A 37 3.53 -6.78 -4.40
C ILE A 37 3.65 -7.18 -2.92
N ARG A 38 2.86 -6.58 -2.02
CA ARG A 38 2.90 -6.95 -0.59
C ARG A 38 2.42 -8.37 -0.30
N VAL A 39 1.32 -8.78 -0.93
CA VAL A 39 0.74 -10.11 -0.70
C VAL A 39 1.68 -11.19 -1.25
N ASP A 40 2.18 -11.00 -2.46
CA ASP A 40 3.10 -11.94 -3.09
C ASP A 40 4.43 -12.01 -2.32
N HIS A 41 4.97 -10.87 -1.87
CA HIS A 41 6.16 -10.85 -1.02
C HIS A 41 6.00 -11.68 0.26
N ALA A 42 4.87 -11.54 0.95
CA ALA A 42 4.56 -12.35 2.13
C ALA A 42 4.43 -13.85 1.78
N GLY A 43 3.84 -14.17 0.62
CA GLY A 43 3.74 -15.52 0.08
C GLY A 43 5.11 -16.16 -0.17
N GLU A 44 6.00 -15.45 -0.88
CA GLU A 44 7.37 -15.92 -1.17
C GLU A 44 8.19 -16.11 0.11
N TYR A 45 8.01 -15.23 1.09
CA TYR A 45 8.65 -15.39 2.40
C TYR A 45 8.18 -16.66 3.11
N GLY A 46 6.88 -16.93 3.10
CA GLY A 46 6.29 -18.17 3.62
C GLY A 46 6.79 -19.42 2.89
N ALA A 47 6.83 -19.39 1.57
CA ALA A 47 7.35 -20.48 0.74
C ALA A 47 8.82 -20.78 1.09
N ASN A 48 9.65 -19.74 1.22
CA ASN A 48 11.05 -19.89 1.61
C ASN A 48 11.22 -20.55 2.99
N LEU A 49 10.36 -20.25 3.97
CA LEU A 49 10.37 -20.92 5.29
C LEU A 49 9.89 -22.38 5.20
N ILE A 50 8.89 -22.68 4.37
CA ILE A 50 8.43 -24.05 4.14
C ILE A 50 9.57 -24.90 3.59
N TYR A 51 10.26 -24.43 2.55
CA TYR A 51 11.38 -25.16 1.98
C TYR A 51 12.57 -25.29 2.95
N ALA A 52 12.85 -24.26 3.76
CA ALA A 52 13.85 -24.35 4.81
C ALA A 52 13.52 -25.46 5.82
N GLY A 53 12.26 -25.54 6.27
CA GLY A 53 11.78 -26.61 7.16
C GLY A 53 11.84 -27.99 6.51
N GLN A 54 11.45 -28.11 5.24
CA GLN A 54 11.57 -29.35 4.48
C GLN A 54 13.02 -29.82 4.37
N MET A 55 13.96 -28.90 4.09
CA MET A 55 15.39 -29.24 4.01
C MET A 55 15.99 -29.63 5.36
N ALA A 56 15.52 -29.04 6.46
CA ALA A 56 15.96 -29.41 7.81
C ALA A 56 15.62 -30.88 8.14
N VAL A 57 14.50 -31.40 7.63
CA VAL A 57 14.05 -32.78 7.90
C VAL A 57 14.47 -33.76 6.80
N LEU A 58 14.30 -33.39 5.53
CA LEU A 58 14.43 -34.28 4.38
C LEU A 58 15.71 -34.05 3.56
N GLY A 59 16.54 -33.06 3.90
CA GLY A 59 17.68 -32.65 3.08
C GLY A 59 18.73 -33.75 2.84
N ARG A 60 18.83 -34.74 3.73
CA ARG A 60 19.75 -35.89 3.60
C ARG A 60 19.12 -37.13 2.96
N THR A 61 17.85 -37.05 2.57
CA THR A 61 17.12 -38.16 1.92
C THR A 61 17.28 -38.09 0.40
N SER A 62 16.76 -39.08 -0.31
CA SER A 62 16.78 -39.12 -1.79
C SER A 62 16.02 -37.95 -2.45
N VAL A 63 15.07 -37.33 -1.76
CA VAL A 63 14.32 -36.17 -2.29
C VAL A 63 14.98 -34.82 -2.01
N GLY A 64 16.00 -34.78 -1.14
CA GLY A 64 16.71 -33.55 -0.75
C GLY A 64 17.19 -32.70 -1.94
N PRO A 65 17.84 -33.27 -2.97
CA PRO A 65 18.26 -32.51 -4.15
C PRO A 65 17.12 -31.85 -4.92
N VAL A 66 15.94 -32.48 -4.97
CA VAL A 66 14.77 -31.91 -5.65
C VAL A 66 14.22 -30.72 -4.86
N ILE A 67 14.10 -30.87 -3.54
CA ILE A 67 13.66 -29.80 -2.63
C ILE A 67 14.62 -28.61 -2.71
N GLN A 68 15.94 -28.87 -2.69
CA GLN A 68 16.96 -27.83 -2.82
C GLN A 68 16.80 -27.03 -4.11
N LYS A 69 16.60 -27.71 -5.25
CA LYS A 69 16.39 -27.05 -6.54
C LYS A 69 15.17 -26.12 -6.52
N MET A 70 14.05 -26.58 -5.97
CA MET A 70 12.84 -25.75 -5.86
C MET A 70 13.04 -24.58 -4.90
N TRP A 71 13.73 -24.83 -3.77
CA TRP A 71 14.03 -23.78 -2.80
C TRP A 71 14.90 -22.67 -3.38
N ASP A 72 15.90 -23.03 -4.20
CA ASP A 72 16.76 -22.02 -4.84
C ASP A 72 15.97 -21.12 -5.79
N GLN A 73 14.90 -21.62 -6.44
CA GLN A 73 13.98 -20.79 -7.23
C GLN A 73 13.17 -19.84 -6.35
N GLU A 74 12.66 -20.29 -5.20
CA GLU A 74 11.91 -19.39 -4.31
C GLU A 74 12.80 -18.32 -3.67
N LYS A 75 14.09 -18.59 -3.47
CA LYS A 75 15.03 -17.53 -3.04
C LYS A 75 15.13 -16.42 -4.08
N ASP A 76 15.15 -16.78 -5.36
CA ASP A 76 15.15 -15.80 -6.46
C ASP A 76 13.82 -15.04 -6.53
N HIS A 77 12.68 -15.71 -6.34
CA HIS A 77 11.37 -15.06 -6.26
C HIS A 77 11.30 -14.06 -5.09
N LEU A 78 11.66 -14.49 -3.88
CA LEU A 78 11.69 -13.63 -2.68
C LEU A 78 12.64 -12.44 -2.87
N LYS A 79 13.83 -12.68 -3.43
CA LYS A 79 14.76 -11.59 -3.78
C LYS A 79 14.08 -10.60 -4.72
N LYS A 80 13.37 -11.08 -5.75
CA LYS A 80 12.73 -10.18 -6.71
C LYS A 80 11.64 -9.33 -6.07
N PHE A 81 10.81 -9.91 -5.20
CA PHE A 81 9.78 -9.15 -4.51
C PHE A 81 10.34 -8.18 -3.47
N ASN A 82 11.48 -8.48 -2.83
CA ASN A 82 12.21 -7.49 -2.01
C ASN A 82 12.63 -6.26 -2.82
N GLU A 83 13.18 -6.46 -4.03
CA GLU A 83 13.54 -5.35 -4.93
C GLU A 83 12.31 -4.50 -5.31
N LEU A 84 11.20 -5.17 -5.64
CA LEU A 84 9.95 -4.50 -6.02
C LEU A 84 9.33 -3.70 -4.86
N MET A 85 9.37 -4.26 -3.64
CA MET A 85 8.92 -3.57 -2.43
C MET A 85 9.65 -2.25 -2.18
N VAL A 86 10.97 -2.24 -2.39
CA VAL A 86 11.83 -1.05 -2.24
C VAL A 86 11.58 -0.06 -3.38
N ALA A 87 11.64 -0.52 -4.63
CA ALA A 87 11.52 0.32 -5.81
C ALA A 87 10.20 1.09 -5.86
N PHE A 88 9.12 0.46 -5.41
CA PHE A 88 7.79 1.06 -5.43
C PHE A 88 7.57 2.09 -4.30
N ARG A 89 8.35 2.05 -3.21
CA ARG A 89 8.07 2.84 -1.99
C ARG A 89 9.11 3.93 -1.68
N ASN A 90 10.37 3.79 -2.08
CA ASN A 90 11.45 4.56 -1.44
C ASN A 90 11.85 5.88 -2.13
N VAL A 91 11.54 6.09 -3.41
CA VAL A 91 11.96 7.32 -4.11
C VAL A 91 11.17 8.54 -3.65
N VAL A 92 9.91 8.36 -3.26
CA VAL A 92 9.00 9.48 -2.94
C VAL A 92 9.34 10.12 -1.60
N GLY A 93 9.59 9.32 -0.56
CA GLY A 93 9.89 9.85 0.78
C GLY A 93 11.19 10.65 0.82
N PHE A 94 12.25 10.12 0.20
CA PHE A 94 13.53 10.83 0.10
C PHE A 94 13.39 12.15 -0.68
N ALA A 95 12.70 12.13 -1.82
CA ALA A 95 12.50 13.34 -2.63
C ALA A 95 11.66 14.40 -1.90
N LEU A 96 10.63 14.00 -1.16
CA LEU A 96 9.82 14.91 -0.34
C LEU A 96 10.64 15.54 0.79
N GLY A 97 11.42 14.73 1.53
CA GLY A 97 12.28 15.23 2.61
C GLY A 97 13.38 16.18 2.08
N ALA A 98 14.07 15.79 1.02
CA ALA A 98 15.08 16.65 0.39
C ALA A 98 14.47 17.94 -0.17
N GLY A 99 13.32 17.84 -0.84
CA GLY A 99 12.61 19.00 -1.42
C GLY A 99 12.16 20.00 -0.36
N THR A 100 11.60 19.53 0.74
CA THR A 100 11.14 20.40 1.84
C THR A 100 12.31 20.99 2.63
N ALA A 101 13.43 20.28 2.78
CA ALA A 101 14.67 20.83 3.31
C ALA A 101 15.25 21.95 2.43
N LEU A 102 15.14 21.84 1.10
CA LEU A 102 15.54 22.91 0.18
C LEU A 102 14.67 24.18 0.32
N LEU A 103 13.43 24.05 0.82
CA LEU A 103 12.55 25.18 1.13
C LEU A 103 12.88 25.84 2.48
N GLY A 104 13.88 25.33 3.20
CA GLY A 104 14.35 25.83 4.48
C GLY A 104 13.82 25.07 5.69
N LYS A 105 14.32 25.44 6.88
CA LYS A 105 14.03 24.77 8.17
C LYS A 105 12.52 24.63 8.42
N GLU A 106 11.77 25.69 8.22
CA GLU A 106 10.31 25.71 8.45
C GLU A 106 9.54 24.81 7.46
N GLY A 107 10.01 24.72 6.22
CA GLY A 107 9.44 23.82 5.21
C GLY A 107 9.64 22.35 5.56
N ALA A 108 10.85 21.97 5.97
CA ALA A 108 11.15 20.63 6.45
C ALA A 108 10.32 20.27 7.69
N LYS A 109 10.27 21.17 8.68
CA LYS A 109 9.53 21.00 9.93
C LYS A 109 8.04 20.81 9.71
N THR A 110 7.40 21.67 8.89
CA THR A 110 5.98 21.54 8.55
C THR A 110 5.70 20.20 7.87
N CYS A 111 6.60 19.76 6.99
CA CYS A 111 6.48 18.45 6.36
C CYS A 111 6.58 17.32 7.40
N THR A 112 7.51 17.39 8.35
CA THR A 112 7.63 16.42 9.44
C THR A 112 6.34 16.38 10.25
N VAL A 113 5.87 17.51 10.78
CA VAL A 113 4.62 17.59 11.57
C VAL A 113 3.43 16.96 10.81
N ALA A 114 3.25 17.29 9.54
CA ALA A 114 2.17 16.74 8.72
C ALA A 114 2.30 15.22 8.46
N VAL A 115 3.53 14.72 8.32
CA VAL A 115 3.80 13.29 8.15
C VAL A 115 3.52 12.55 9.46
N GLU A 116 4.04 13.03 10.58
CA GLU A 116 3.85 12.37 11.89
C GLU A 116 2.37 12.36 12.30
N GLU A 117 1.63 13.44 12.08
CA GLU A 117 0.18 13.49 12.32
C GLU A 117 -0.55 12.43 11.48
N SER A 118 -0.20 12.31 10.20
CA SER A 118 -0.79 11.32 9.30
C SER A 118 -0.49 9.89 9.76
N ILE A 119 0.74 9.60 10.19
CA ILE A 119 1.13 8.27 10.69
C ILE A 119 0.40 7.95 12.00
N ALA A 120 0.38 8.87 12.97
CA ALA A 120 -0.34 8.69 14.22
C ALA A 120 -1.84 8.46 13.99
N HIS A 121 -2.45 9.17 13.04
CA HIS A 121 -3.83 8.94 12.63
C HIS A 121 -4.05 7.53 12.06
N HIS A 122 -3.12 7.01 11.26
CA HIS A 122 -3.19 5.65 10.73
C HIS A 122 -3.11 4.60 11.85
N TYR A 123 -2.19 4.77 12.82
CA TYR A 123 -2.12 3.87 13.96
C TYR A 123 -3.39 3.90 14.82
N ASN A 124 -3.98 5.08 15.06
CA ASN A 124 -5.26 5.19 15.76
C ASN A 124 -6.38 4.42 15.05
N ASN A 125 -6.44 4.49 13.71
CA ASN A 125 -7.42 3.71 12.95
C ASN A 125 -7.18 2.20 13.09
N GLN A 126 -5.93 1.74 13.04
CA GLN A 126 -5.60 0.33 13.23
C GLN A 126 -5.94 -0.16 14.64
N ILE A 127 -5.64 0.63 15.67
CA ILE A 127 -6.01 0.33 17.07
C ILE A 127 -7.52 0.17 17.18
N ARG A 128 -8.30 1.11 16.61
CA ARG A 128 -9.76 1.02 16.62
C ARG A 128 -10.27 -0.25 15.94
N THR A 129 -9.78 -0.57 14.74
CA THR A 129 -10.15 -1.81 14.04
C THR A 129 -9.87 -3.05 14.91
N LEU A 130 -8.67 -3.14 15.49
CA LEU A 130 -8.28 -4.29 16.31
C LEU A 130 -9.08 -4.38 17.63
N MET A 131 -9.48 -3.24 18.21
CA MET A 131 -10.33 -3.19 19.40
C MET A 131 -11.79 -3.58 19.11
N GLU A 132 -12.30 -3.29 17.91
CA GLU A 132 -13.66 -3.66 17.48
C GLU A 132 -13.79 -5.14 17.10
N GLU A 133 -12.71 -5.77 16.62
CA GLU A 133 -12.70 -7.20 16.24
C GLU A 133 -12.56 -8.14 17.44
N ASP A 134 -11.38 -8.22 18.03
CA ASP A 134 -11.08 -9.11 19.17
C ASP A 134 -9.80 -8.60 19.90
N PRO A 135 -9.95 -7.74 20.92
CA PRO A 135 -8.81 -7.09 21.56
C PRO A 135 -7.90 -8.06 22.33
N GLU A 136 -8.44 -9.16 22.85
CA GLU A 136 -7.64 -10.16 23.59
C GLU A 136 -6.75 -10.94 22.63
N ARG A 137 -7.29 -11.35 21.48
CA ARG A 137 -6.52 -12.04 20.43
C ARG A 137 -5.38 -11.20 19.87
N HIS A 138 -5.54 -9.87 19.86
CA HIS A 138 -4.59 -8.93 19.26
C HIS A 138 -3.78 -8.15 20.29
N GLN A 139 -3.73 -8.58 21.56
CA GLN A 139 -3.12 -7.82 22.65
C GLN A 139 -1.66 -7.39 22.36
N GLU A 140 -0.82 -8.30 21.86
CA GLU A 140 0.59 -8.00 21.55
C GLU A 140 0.71 -6.95 20.43
N LEU A 141 -0.02 -7.14 19.33
CA LEU A 141 -0.02 -6.20 18.21
C LEU A 141 -0.57 -4.83 18.62
N LEU A 142 -1.62 -4.80 19.44
CA LEU A 142 -2.20 -3.58 20.01
C LEU A 142 -1.18 -2.83 20.86
N GLN A 143 -0.36 -3.52 21.66
CA GLN A 143 0.68 -2.88 22.47
C GLN A 143 1.74 -2.23 21.58
N VAL A 144 2.22 -2.94 20.55
CA VAL A 144 3.21 -2.41 19.60
C VAL A 144 2.68 -1.18 18.87
N ILE A 145 1.46 -1.25 18.32
CA ILE A 145 0.88 -0.13 17.58
C ILE A 145 0.62 1.09 18.48
N LYS A 146 0.21 0.87 19.74
CA LYS A 146 0.05 1.97 20.72
C LYS A 146 1.38 2.64 21.03
N GLN A 147 2.43 1.86 21.27
CA GLN A 147 3.77 2.40 21.50
C GLN A 147 4.22 3.25 20.31
N PHE A 148 4.14 2.73 19.09
CA PHE A 148 4.58 3.48 17.90
C PHE A 148 3.74 4.74 17.68
N ARG A 149 2.43 4.68 17.90
CA ARG A 149 1.59 5.89 17.86
C ARG A 149 2.06 6.95 18.85
N ASP A 150 2.35 6.56 20.09
CA ASP A 150 2.77 7.49 21.13
C ASP A 150 4.13 8.12 20.77
N GLU A 151 5.05 7.34 20.21
CA GLU A 151 6.34 7.82 19.67
C GLU A 151 6.15 8.83 18.51
N GLU A 152 5.21 8.59 17.58
CA GLU A 152 4.95 9.58 16.51
C GLU A 152 4.29 10.87 17.02
N LEU A 153 3.49 10.79 18.08
CA LEU A 153 2.94 11.99 18.73
C LEU A 153 4.04 12.80 19.43
N ASP A 154 5.01 12.14 20.05
CA ASP A 154 6.20 12.80 20.60
C ASP A 154 7.04 13.46 19.49
N HIS A 155 7.23 12.80 18.34
CA HIS A 155 7.89 13.39 17.17
C HIS A 155 7.15 14.63 16.64
N HIS A 156 5.82 14.55 16.53
CA HIS A 156 4.95 15.65 16.15
C HIS A 156 5.11 16.84 17.10
N ASP A 157 5.04 16.59 18.42
CA ASP A 157 5.12 17.63 19.44
C ASP A 157 6.51 18.28 19.48
N LEU A 158 7.58 17.52 19.29
CA LEU A 158 8.93 18.07 19.09
C LEU A 158 8.97 18.96 17.85
N GLY A 159 8.34 18.50 16.76
CA GLY A 159 8.15 19.24 15.52
C GLY A 159 7.40 20.56 15.72
N LEU A 160 6.52 20.69 16.71
CA LEU A 160 5.84 21.94 17.05
C LEU A 160 6.63 22.81 18.04
N GLN A 161 7.25 22.22 19.07
CA GLN A 161 7.92 22.96 20.15
C GLN A 161 9.11 23.80 19.67
N HIS A 162 9.74 23.42 18.56
CA HIS A 162 10.80 24.21 17.93
C HIS A 162 10.27 25.45 17.14
N ASP A 163 9.00 25.87 17.32
CA ASP A 163 8.44 27.19 16.90
C ASP A 163 8.64 28.28 17.95
N ALA A 164 9.13 27.94 19.15
CA ALA A 164 9.23 28.89 20.26
C ALA A 164 10.53 29.73 20.29
N GLU A 165 11.41 29.64 19.29
CA GLU A 165 12.64 30.45 19.17
C GLU A 165 12.94 30.92 17.74
#